data_AF-A0A2H0QVW9-F1
#
_entry.id   AF-A0A2H0QVW9-F1
#
_cell.length_a   1.000
_cell.length_b   1.000
_cell.length_c   1.000
_cell.angle_alpha   90.00
_cell.angle_beta   90.00
_cell.angle_gamma   90.00
#
_symmetry.space_group_name_H-M   'P 1'
#
loop_
_entity.id
_entity.type
_entity.pdbx_description
1 polymer ?
#
loop_
_entity_poly.entity_id
_entity_poly.type
_entity_poly.pdbx_seq_one_letter_code
_entity_poly.pdbx_strand_id
1 'polypeptide(L)'
;MYIPIWLIVVGVIVAYFIYKGRKGNRTSESSEVPTILNSETTVEEVEERVQFQKERIFELEHFDSPQFIDVQDAFDAMEVNYLRLKQRFSHTPEKVLEIARDWYRYADALRGLKFARVMLDVDMSDEAFDNAHERSKKPAIIKDEIEKKFKSLLGDDWQNIPLDYHERMEKMEEPDEKTSKKLGLNDWKYYYRDSANLYKLEDKRRKEKEEREAEEKKGDKKSNSKDKHVDESKS
;
A
#
# COMPACT_ATOMS: atom_id res chain seq x y z
N MET A 1 37.08 37.17 32.73
CA MET A 1 36.84 37.21 31.27
C MET A 1 35.40 37.64 31.05
N TYR A 2 35.19 38.85 30.52
CA TYR A 2 33.86 39.30 30.12
C TYR A 2 33.53 38.68 28.78
N ILE A 3 32.44 37.90 28.71
CA ILE A 3 31.90 37.44 27.42
C ILE A 3 31.27 38.69 26.77
N PRO A 4 31.76 39.12 25.61
CA PRO A 4 31.20 40.26 24.92
C PRO A 4 29.71 40.04 24.64
N ILE A 5 28.88 41.02 25.02
CA ILE A 5 27.41 40.96 24.90
C ILE A 5 26.97 40.64 23.46
N TRP A 6 27.76 41.03 22.45
CA TRP A 6 27.46 40.73 21.04
C TRP A 6 27.45 39.23 20.71
N LEU A 7 28.24 38.39 21.41
CA LEU A 7 28.21 36.94 21.21
C LEU A 7 26.90 36.32 21.71
N ILE A 8 26.32 36.88 22.77
CA ILE A 8 25.02 36.46 23.28
C ILE A 8 23.93 36.83 22.27
N VAL A 9 24.00 38.02 21.68
CA VAL A 9 23.04 38.48 20.66
C VAL A 9 23.08 37.59 19.40
N VAL A 10 24.28 37.26 18.90
CA VAL A 10 24.43 36.35 17.75
C VAL A 10 23.92 34.95 18.08
N GLY A 11 24.21 34.43 19.27
CA GLY A 11 23.70 33.13 19.73
C GLY A 11 22.18 33.07 19.77
N VAL A 12 21.51 34.13 20.25
CA VAL A 12 20.05 34.21 20.29
C VAL A 12 19.46 34.29 18.88
N ILE A 13 20.08 35.03 17.95
CA ILE A 13 19.64 35.10 16.56
C ILE A 13 19.74 33.74 15.88
N VAL A 14 20.87 33.04 16.03
CA VAL A 14 21.08 31.70 15.43
C VAL A 14 20.11 30.68 16.04
N ALA A 15 19.93 30.68 17.37
CA ALA A 15 18.95 29.83 18.03
C ALA A 15 17.52 30.12 17.56
N TYR A 16 17.17 31.39 17.35
CA TYR A 16 15.88 31.80 16.79
C TYR A 16 15.69 31.32 15.34
N PHE A 17 16.71 31.40 14.49
CA PHE A 17 16.64 30.88 13.12
C PHE A 17 16.53 29.34 13.08
N ILE A 18 17.26 28.63 13.94
CA ILE A 18 17.15 27.16 14.05
C ILE A 18 15.77 26.78 14.61
N TYR A 19 15.26 27.51 15.60
CA TYR A 19 13.93 27.30 16.15
C TYR A 19 12.84 27.58 15.11
N LYS A 20 12.95 28.67 14.35
CA LYS A 20 12.02 29.02 13.26
C LYS A 20 12.08 28.00 12.11
N GLY A 21 13.27 27.51 11.77
CA GLY A 21 13.47 26.44 10.79
C GLY A 21 12.89 25.10 11.23
N ARG A 22 12.84 24.81 12.54
CA ARG A 22 12.18 23.62 13.09
C ARG A 22 10.66 23.79 13.26
N LYS A 23 10.16 25.01 13.49
CA LYS A 23 8.73 25.28 13.72
C LYS A 23 7.95 25.58 12.43
N GLY A 24 8.62 25.84 11.31
CA GLY A 24 8.01 26.02 9.99
C GLY A 24 7.34 24.77 9.38
N ASN A 25 7.48 23.59 10.01
CA ASN A 25 6.81 22.37 9.56
C ASN A 25 5.49 22.07 10.28
N ARG A 26 4.94 23.01 11.07
CA ARG A 26 3.63 22.84 11.68
C ARG A 26 2.77 24.09 11.50
N THR A 27 1.73 23.90 10.70
CA THR A 27 0.52 24.73 10.50
C THR A 27 0.69 26.07 9.79
N SER A 28 0.56 26.02 8.46
CA SER A 28 -0.29 26.95 7.71
C SER A 28 -0.92 26.18 6.56
N GLU A 29 -2.24 26.22 6.47
CA GLU A 29 -3.04 25.79 5.33
C GLU A 29 -2.46 26.36 4.03
N SER A 30 -1.80 25.52 3.24
CA SER A 30 -1.76 25.69 1.80
C SER A 30 -2.23 24.36 1.19
N SER A 31 -3.22 24.46 0.32
CA SER A 31 -3.58 23.43 -0.63
C SER A 31 -2.42 23.25 -1.60
N GLU A 32 -1.34 22.62 -1.16
CA GLU A 32 -0.20 22.32 -2.02
C GLU A 32 0.03 20.82 -1.98
N VAL A 33 -0.37 20.19 -3.09
CA VAL A 33 0.29 19.00 -3.63
C VAL A 33 1.80 19.16 -3.36
N PRO A 34 2.49 18.14 -2.81
CA PRO A 34 3.91 18.27 -2.49
C PRO A 34 4.65 18.81 -3.72
N THR A 35 5.41 19.88 -3.52
CA THR A 35 6.18 20.62 -4.55
C THR A 35 7.06 19.72 -5.43
N ILE A 36 7.31 18.49 -4.97
CA ILE A 36 8.05 17.43 -5.64
C ILE A 36 7.39 16.97 -6.95
N LEU A 37 6.06 17.02 -7.07
CA LEU A 37 5.34 16.63 -8.30
C LEU A 37 5.49 17.68 -9.43
N ASN A 38 5.77 18.94 -9.08
CA ASN A 38 5.97 20.01 -10.07
C ASN A 38 7.38 19.98 -10.68
N SER A 39 8.34 19.27 -10.06
CA SER A 39 9.69 19.09 -10.59
C SER A 39 9.86 17.86 -11.47
N GLU A 40 8.89 16.94 -11.50
CA GLU A 40 8.93 15.76 -12.36
C GLU A 40 8.68 16.18 -13.81
N THR A 41 9.65 15.92 -14.68
CA THR A 41 9.65 16.42 -16.05
C THR A 41 9.29 15.37 -17.08
N THR A 42 9.39 14.08 -16.74
CA THR A 42 9.16 12.96 -17.66
C THR A 42 8.13 11.97 -17.14
N VAL A 43 7.58 11.16 -18.04
CA VAL A 43 6.59 10.12 -17.68
C VAL A 43 7.27 9.00 -16.89
N GLU A 44 8.51 8.67 -17.26
CA GLU A 44 9.32 7.62 -16.68
C GLU A 44 9.61 7.89 -15.20
N GLU A 45 9.99 9.13 -14.84
CA GLU A 45 10.21 9.54 -13.45
C GLU A 45 8.96 9.34 -12.58
N VAL A 46 7.78 9.61 -13.15
CA VAL A 46 6.51 9.43 -12.46
C VAL A 46 6.21 7.95 -12.29
N GLU A 47 6.40 7.14 -13.33
CA GLU A 47 6.16 5.69 -13.30
C GLU A 47 7.07 4.96 -12.29
N GLU A 48 8.35 5.33 -12.22
CA GLU A 48 9.28 4.79 -11.21
C GLU A 48 8.78 5.07 -9.79
N ARG A 49 8.24 6.27 -9.55
CA ARG A 49 7.64 6.61 -8.25
C ARG A 49 6.38 5.84 -7.97
N VAL A 50 5.56 5.55 -8.99
CA VAL A 50 4.42 4.67 -8.79
C VAL A 50 4.86 3.27 -8.40
N GLN A 51 5.90 2.73 -9.03
CA GLN A 51 6.45 1.43 -8.64
C GLN A 51 6.98 1.46 -7.20
N PHE A 52 7.69 2.52 -6.81
CA PHE A 52 8.09 2.70 -5.41
C PHE A 52 6.89 2.75 -4.44
N GLN A 53 5.79 3.41 -4.81
CA GLN A 53 4.57 3.41 -4.00
C GLN A 53 3.94 2.02 -3.95
N LYS A 54 3.91 1.30 -5.09
CA LYS A 54 3.42 -0.09 -5.20
C LYS A 54 4.18 -1.00 -4.23
N GLU A 55 5.50 -0.94 -4.26
CA GLU A 55 6.37 -1.66 -3.33
C GLU A 55 6.00 -1.33 -1.88
N ARG A 56 5.93 -0.05 -1.51
CA ARG A 56 5.56 0.34 -0.13
C ARG A 56 4.16 -0.09 0.30
N ILE A 57 3.21 -0.10 -0.63
CA ILE A 57 1.86 -0.59 -0.38
C ILE A 57 1.90 -2.10 -0.12
N PHE A 58 2.76 -2.87 -0.78
CA PHE A 58 2.75 -4.33 -0.69
C PHE A 58 3.90 -4.95 0.13
N GLU A 59 4.89 -4.19 0.57
CA GLU A 59 6.08 -4.66 1.30
C GLU A 59 5.73 -5.21 2.71
N LEU A 60 4.69 -4.67 3.36
CA LEU A 60 4.22 -5.10 4.69
C LEU A 60 3.20 -6.26 4.60
N GLU A 61 3.53 -7.28 3.81
CA GLU A 61 2.75 -8.48 3.46
C GLU A 61 2.52 -9.44 4.65
N HIS A 62 2.03 -8.94 5.79
CA HIS A 62 1.93 -9.74 7.02
C HIS A 62 0.50 -10.09 7.44
N PHE A 63 -0.51 -9.59 6.73
CA PHE A 63 -1.91 -9.82 7.10
C PHE A 63 -2.71 -10.35 5.92
N ASP A 64 -3.18 -11.60 6.06
CA ASP A 64 -4.26 -12.15 5.25
C ASP A 64 -5.53 -11.38 5.62
N SER A 65 -5.78 -10.29 4.90
CA SER A 65 -6.86 -9.35 5.19
C SER A 65 -7.63 -9.00 3.91
N PRO A 66 -8.96 -8.89 3.99
CA PRO A 66 -9.77 -8.48 2.83
C PRO A 66 -9.37 -7.09 2.32
N GLN A 67 -9.01 -6.17 3.21
CA GLN A 67 -8.57 -4.81 2.85
C GLN A 67 -7.26 -4.80 2.06
N PHE A 68 -6.36 -5.75 2.29
CA PHE A 68 -5.16 -5.88 1.47
C PHE A 68 -5.52 -6.26 0.03
N ILE A 69 -6.45 -7.21 -0.14
CA ILE A 69 -6.94 -7.62 -1.46
C ILE A 69 -7.68 -6.48 -2.14
N ASP A 70 -8.50 -5.72 -1.43
CA ASP A 70 -9.20 -4.54 -1.96
C ASP A 70 -8.21 -3.52 -2.56
N VAL A 71 -7.15 -3.20 -1.82
CA VAL A 71 -6.13 -2.26 -2.28
C VAL A 71 -5.38 -2.81 -3.50
N GLN A 72 -5.09 -4.11 -3.53
CA GLN A 72 -4.40 -4.73 -4.66
C GLN A 72 -5.28 -4.78 -5.92
N ASP A 73 -6.55 -5.16 -5.77
CA ASP A 73 -7.54 -5.19 -6.84
C ASP A 73 -7.78 -3.78 -7.41
N ALA A 74 -7.89 -2.77 -6.54
CA ALA A 74 -8.05 -1.38 -6.95
C ALA A 74 -6.80 -0.81 -7.65
N PHE A 75 -5.61 -1.21 -7.22
CA PHE A 75 -4.36 -0.82 -7.87
C PHE A 75 -4.25 -1.46 -9.25
N ASP A 76 -4.43 -2.78 -9.36
CA ASP A 76 -4.30 -3.53 -10.62
C ASP A 76 -5.32 -3.06 -11.67
N ALA A 77 -6.59 -2.85 -11.27
CA ALA A 77 -7.62 -2.35 -12.17
C ALA A 77 -7.29 -0.94 -12.69
N MET A 78 -6.77 -0.08 -11.81
CA MET A 78 -6.42 1.28 -12.19
C MET A 78 -5.12 1.35 -13.02
N GLU A 79 -4.16 0.45 -12.81
CA GLU A 79 -2.98 0.30 -13.66
C GLU A 79 -3.38 -0.04 -15.10
N VAL A 80 -4.38 -0.92 -15.28
CA VAL A 80 -4.96 -1.20 -16.62
C VAL A 80 -5.58 0.05 -17.23
N ASN A 81 -6.37 0.82 -16.47
CA ASN A 81 -6.98 2.05 -16.95
C ASN A 81 -5.94 3.11 -17.32
N TYR A 82 -4.89 3.26 -16.52
CA TYR A 82 -3.74 4.10 -16.80
C TYR A 82 -3.07 3.73 -18.13
N LEU A 83 -2.75 2.45 -18.34
CA LEU A 83 -2.11 1.98 -19.57
C LEU A 83 -2.97 2.24 -20.81
N ARG A 84 -4.30 2.04 -20.71
CA ARG A 84 -5.24 2.35 -21.80
C ARG A 84 -5.25 3.84 -22.14
N LEU A 85 -5.28 4.71 -21.12
CA LEU A 85 -5.22 6.15 -21.32
C LEU A 85 -3.87 6.60 -21.91
N LYS A 86 -2.76 6.06 -21.41
CA LYS A 86 -1.41 6.31 -21.95
C LYS A 86 -1.33 5.96 -23.44
N GLN A 87 -1.90 4.82 -23.84
CA GLN A 87 -1.97 4.41 -25.25
C GLN A 87 -2.86 5.34 -26.08
N ARG A 88 -4.06 5.65 -25.59
CA ARG A 88 -5.04 6.52 -26.27
C ARG A 88 -4.50 7.92 -26.54
N PHE A 89 -3.78 8.49 -25.57
CA PHE A 89 -3.20 9.83 -25.64
C PHE A 89 -1.73 9.84 -26.02
N SER A 90 -1.19 8.73 -26.55
CA SER A 90 0.23 8.58 -26.91
C SER A 90 0.78 9.67 -27.85
N HIS A 91 -0.08 10.33 -28.61
CA HIS A 91 0.24 11.43 -29.53
C HIS A 91 0.22 12.81 -28.86
N THR A 92 -0.08 12.91 -27.57
CA THR A 92 -0.16 14.17 -26.80
C THR A 92 0.69 14.04 -25.53
N PRO A 93 2.01 14.31 -25.61
CA PRO A 93 2.94 14.10 -24.51
C PRO A 93 2.54 14.80 -23.20
N GLU A 94 2.02 16.03 -23.30
CA GLU A 94 1.56 16.80 -22.15
C GLU A 94 0.39 16.10 -21.43
N LYS A 95 -0.51 15.49 -22.20
CA LYS A 95 -1.65 14.75 -21.67
C LYS A 95 -1.19 13.44 -21.03
N VAL A 96 -0.22 12.76 -21.63
CA VAL A 96 0.36 11.54 -21.05
C VAL A 96 1.02 11.84 -19.71
N LEU A 97 1.77 12.95 -19.61
CA LEU A 97 2.38 13.38 -18.36
C LEU A 97 1.33 13.73 -17.30
N GLU A 98 0.25 14.41 -17.67
CA GLU A 98 -0.89 14.68 -16.77
C GLU A 98 -1.51 13.37 -16.24
N ILE A 99 -1.76 12.40 -17.13
CA ILE A 99 -2.31 11.09 -16.79
C ILE A 99 -1.36 10.31 -15.86
N ALA A 100 -0.05 10.37 -16.11
CA ALA A 100 0.95 9.74 -15.24
C ALA A 100 0.95 10.36 -13.84
N ARG A 101 0.88 11.70 -13.74
CA ARG A 101 0.80 12.40 -12.45
C ARG A 101 -0.47 12.06 -11.68
N ASP A 102 -1.60 11.94 -12.37
CA ASP A 102 -2.85 11.47 -11.76
C ASP A 102 -2.71 10.02 -11.27
N TRP A 103 -2.10 9.14 -12.07
CA TRP A 103 -1.84 7.76 -11.67
C TRP A 103 -0.99 7.69 -10.39
N TYR A 104 0.06 8.51 -10.28
CA TYR A 104 0.85 8.62 -9.06
C TYR A 104 0.03 9.13 -7.86
N ARG A 105 -0.77 10.19 -8.04
CA ARG A 105 -1.63 10.71 -6.96
C ARG A 105 -2.63 9.67 -6.48
N TYR A 106 -3.16 8.86 -7.40
CA TYR A 106 -4.04 7.75 -7.06
C TYR A 106 -3.30 6.68 -6.26
N ALA A 107 -2.10 6.26 -6.68
CA ALA A 107 -1.28 5.30 -5.95
C ALA A 107 -0.92 5.81 -4.53
N ASP A 108 -0.55 7.08 -4.40
CA ASP A 108 -0.27 7.69 -3.09
C ASP A 108 -1.52 7.79 -2.21
N ALA A 109 -2.69 8.06 -2.81
CA ALA A 109 -3.97 8.02 -2.10
C ALA A 109 -4.31 6.62 -1.58
N LEU A 110 -4.15 5.57 -2.40
CA LEU A 110 -4.33 4.18 -1.96
C LEU A 110 -3.40 3.84 -0.80
N ARG A 111 -2.15 4.27 -0.85
CA ARG A 111 -1.20 4.11 0.25
C ARG A 111 -1.66 4.84 1.52
N GLY A 112 -2.16 6.06 1.39
CA GLY A 112 -2.71 6.85 2.50
C GLY A 112 -3.89 6.14 3.18
N LEU A 113 -4.82 5.59 2.39
CA LEU A 113 -5.96 4.80 2.88
C LEU A 113 -5.49 3.53 3.59
N LYS A 114 -4.57 2.77 2.98
CA LYS A 114 -3.98 1.58 3.61
C LYS A 114 -3.35 1.94 4.96
N PHE A 115 -2.56 3.00 5.02
CA PHE A 115 -1.86 3.38 6.25
C PHE A 115 -2.81 3.86 7.35
N ALA A 116 -3.85 4.63 6.99
CA ALA A 116 -4.89 5.03 7.93
C ALA A 116 -5.57 3.80 8.55
N ARG A 117 -5.80 2.75 7.75
CA ARG A 117 -6.36 1.49 8.23
C ARG A 117 -5.40 0.70 9.12
N VAL A 118 -4.15 0.52 8.69
CA VAL A 118 -3.13 -0.16 9.51
C VAL A 118 -2.96 0.52 10.86
N MET A 119 -3.06 1.85 10.92
CA MET A 119 -3.04 2.55 12.22
C MET A 119 -4.23 2.18 13.09
N LEU A 120 -5.44 2.02 12.55
CA LEU A 120 -6.59 1.56 13.31
C LEU A 120 -6.40 0.13 13.86
N ASP A 121 -5.69 -0.72 13.13
CA ASP A 121 -5.43 -2.11 13.55
C ASP A 121 -4.31 -2.22 14.60
N VAL A 122 -3.44 -1.21 14.72
CA VAL A 122 -2.25 -1.23 15.60
C VAL A 122 -2.37 -0.28 16.80
N ASP A 123 -3.08 0.83 16.65
CA ASP A 123 -3.28 1.83 17.69
C ASP A 123 -4.49 1.46 18.57
N MET A 124 -4.19 1.13 19.83
CA MET A 124 -5.19 0.73 20.83
C MET A 124 -5.72 1.93 21.65
N SER A 125 -5.42 3.17 21.24
CA SER A 125 -5.92 4.37 21.91
C SER A 125 -7.37 4.66 21.56
N ASP A 126 -8.08 5.32 22.47
CA ASP A 126 -9.48 5.74 22.26
C ASP A 126 -9.63 6.71 21.07
N GLU A 127 -8.56 7.42 20.69
CA GLU A 127 -8.54 8.37 19.57
C GLU A 127 -8.16 7.72 18.22
N ALA A 128 -7.79 6.43 18.21
CA ALA A 128 -7.31 5.74 17.01
C ALA A 128 -8.33 5.77 15.86
N PHE A 129 -9.62 5.62 16.19
CA PHE A 129 -10.71 5.64 15.23
C PHE A 129 -10.87 7.03 14.57
N ASP A 130 -10.94 8.09 15.38
CA ASP A 130 -11.09 9.46 14.89
C ASP A 130 -9.88 9.88 14.04
N ASN A 131 -8.67 9.51 14.49
CA ASN A 131 -7.44 9.78 13.76
C ASN A 131 -7.38 9.02 12.41
N ALA A 132 -7.80 7.77 12.37
CA ALA A 132 -7.87 7.00 11.13
C ALA A 132 -8.90 7.58 10.16
N HIS A 133 -10.08 7.94 10.67
CA HIS A 133 -11.14 8.56 9.87
C HIS A 133 -10.66 9.88 9.26
N GLU A 134 -10.10 10.79 10.07
CA GLU A 134 -9.61 12.09 9.61
C GLU A 134 -8.51 11.94 8.54
N ARG A 135 -7.58 11.00 8.74
CA ARG A 135 -6.48 10.73 7.80
C ARG A 135 -6.96 10.10 6.49
N SER A 136 -8.09 9.39 6.51
CA SER A 136 -8.65 8.75 5.31
C SER A 136 -9.38 9.71 4.37
N LYS A 137 -9.90 10.84 4.88
CA LYS A 137 -10.75 11.78 4.11
C LYS A 137 -10.08 12.31 2.83
N LYS A 138 -8.91 12.94 2.97
CA LYS A 138 -8.22 13.55 1.82
C LYS A 138 -7.79 12.49 0.78
N PRO A 139 -7.17 11.37 1.17
CA PRO A 139 -6.91 10.27 0.23
C PRO A 139 -8.15 9.74 -0.49
N ALA A 140 -9.27 9.56 0.22
CA ALA A 140 -10.52 9.08 -0.38
C ALA A 140 -11.03 10.05 -1.48
N ILE A 141 -11.01 11.36 -1.21
CA ILE A 141 -11.40 12.38 -2.19
C ILE A 141 -10.51 12.31 -3.44
N ILE A 142 -9.19 12.23 -3.27
CA ILE A 142 -8.23 12.16 -4.38
C ILE A 142 -8.48 10.91 -5.23
N LYS A 143 -8.66 9.76 -4.58
CA LYS A 143 -9.01 8.49 -5.24
C LYS A 143 -10.26 8.65 -6.11
N ASP A 144 -11.35 9.12 -5.53
CA ASP A 144 -12.65 9.25 -6.21
C ASP A 144 -12.64 10.26 -7.36
N GLU A 145 -11.94 11.38 -7.21
CA GLU A 145 -11.79 12.39 -8.26
C GLU A 145 -11.03 11.84 -9.47
N ILE A 146 -9.96 11.10 -9.23
CA ILE A 146 -9.14 10.50 -10.29
C ILE A 146 -9.89 9.36 -10.98
N GLU A 147 -10.62 8.52 -10.24
CA GLU A 147 -11.48 7.48 -10.82
C GLU A 147 -12.56 8.08 -11.73
N LYS A 148 -13.25 9.13 -11.27
CA LYS A 148 -14.23 9.86 -12.09
C LYS A 148 -13.58 10.43 -13.35
N LYS A 149 -12.40 11.03 -13.20
CA LYS A 149 -11.64 11.59 -14.33
C LYS A 149 -11.29 10.50 -15.34
N PHE A 150 -10.66 9.41 -14.91
CA PHE A 150 -10.24 8.33 -15.83
C PHE A 150 -11.46 7.66 -16.46
N LYS A 151 -12.53 7.42 -15.70
CA LYS A 151 -13.78 6.87 -16.22
C LYS A 151 -14.40 7.78 -17.30
N SER A 152 -14.42 9.10 -17.10
CA SER A 152 -14.92 10.03 -18.12
C SER A 152 -14.06 10.05 -19.38
N LEU A 153 -12.74 9.89 -19.24
CA LEU A 153 -11.81 9.84 -20.37
C LEU A 153 -11.86 8.51 -21.13
N LEU A 154 -12.13 7.39 -20.44
CA LEU A 154 -12.17 6.06 -21.03
C LEU A 154 -13.54 5.71 -21.62
N GLY A 155 -14.63 6.15 -20.99
CA GLY A 155 -15.99 5.82 -21.40
C GLY A 155 -16.24 4.31 -21.22
N ASP A 156 -16.66 3.65 -22.31
CA ASP A 156 -16.98 2.22 -22.31
C ASP A 156 -15.74 1.32 -22.11
N ASP A 157 -14.53 1.84 -22.38
CA ASP A 157 -13.27 1.12 -22.17
C ASP A 157 -12.80 1.17 -20.70
N TRP A 158 -13.62 1.69 -19.77
CA TRP A 158 -13.30 1.72 -18.35
C TRP A 158 -13.27 0.31 -17.76
N GLN A 159 -12.12 -0.09 -17.22
CA GLN A 159 -12.02 -1.28 -16.38
C GLN A 159 -12.63 -0.95 -15.02
N ASN A 160 -13.74 -1.60 -14.69
CA ASN A 160 -14.34 -1.47 -13.37
C ASN A 160 -13.37 -1.94 -12.29
N ILE A 161 -13.25 -1.11 -11.25
CA ILE A 161 -12.55 -1.45 -10.02
C ILE A 161 -13.43 -2.45 -9.26
N PRO A 162 -12.88 -3.61 -8.83
CA PRO A 162 -13.62 -4.57 -8.03
C PRO A 162 -14.14 -3.93 -6.75
N LEU A 163 -15.27 -4.44 -6.28
CA LEU A 163 -15.93 -3.97 -5.06
C LEU A 163 -15.04 -4.20 -3.84
N ASP A 164 -15.17 -3.35 -2.83
CA ASP A 164 -14.49 -3.56 -1.56
C ASP A 164 -15.17 -4.65 -0.71
N TYR A 165 -14.55 -5.01 0.42
CA TYR A 165 -15.10 -6.03 1.32
C TYR A 165 -16.56 -5.80 1.71
N HIS A 166 -16.91 -4.58 2.10
CA HIS A 166 -18.23 -4.25 2.62
C HIS A 166 -19.26 -4.30 1.50
N GLU A 167 -18.93 -3.73 0.34
CA GLU A 167 -19.76 -3.80 -0.86
C GLU A 167 -19.97 -5.23 -1.35
N ARG A 168 -18.96 -6.10 -1.22
CA ARG A 168 -19.07 -7.52 -1.54
C ARG A 168 -20.01 -8.24 -0.57
N MET A 169 -19.89 -7.97 0.73
CA MET A 169 -20.79 -8.54 1.73
C MET A 169 -22.25 -8.12 1.50
N GLU A 170 -22.49 -6.86 1.15
CA GLU A 170 -23.85 -6.36 0.90
C GLU A 170 -24.49 -6.97 -0.36
N LYS A 171 -23.68 -7.29 -1.38
CA LYS A 171 -24.19 -7.83 -2.66
C LYS A 171 -24.25 -9.34 -2.71
N MET A 172 -23.45 -10.05 -1.92
CA MET A 172 -23.46 -11.51 -1.90
C MET A 172 -24.40 -12.02 -0.81
N GLU A 173 -25.09 -13.12 -1.10
CA GLU A 173 -25.86 -13.83 -0.08
C GLU A 173 -24.92 -14.33 1.04
N GLU A 174 -25.37 -14.18 2.29
CA GLU A 174 -24.64 -14.71 3.44
C GLU A 174 -24.38 -16.22 3.26
N PRO A 175 -23.16 -16.70 3.57
CA PRO A 175 -22.87 -18.12 3.48
C PRO A 175 -23.76 -18.91 4.44
N ASP A 176 -24.26 -20.06 3.99
CA ASP A 176 -25.06 -20.96 4.84
C ASP A 176 -24.26 -21.40 6.10
N GLU A 177 -24.96 -21.83 7.16
CA GLU A 177 -24.34 -22.19 8.44
C GLU A 177 -23.25 -23.27 8.32
N LYS A 178 -23.38 -24.21 7.38
CA LYS A 178 -22.41 -25.27 7.15
C LYS A 178 -21.16 -24.71 6.46
N THR A 179 -21.33 -23.81 5.51
CA THR A 179 -20.26 -23.10 4.81
C THR A 179 -19.53 -22.16 5.76
N SER A 180 -20.26 -21.38 6.56
CA SER A 180 -19.68 -20.50 7.60
C SER A 180 -18.85 -21.30 8.62
N LYS A 181 -19.38 -22.43 9.15
CA LYS A 181 -18.62 -23.31 10.06
C LYS A 181 -17.37 -23.91 9.42
N LYS A 182 -17.40 -24.21 8.11
CA LYS A 182 -16.24 -24.73 7.38
C LYS A 182 -15.16 -23.66 7.18
N LEU A 183 -15.57 -22.41 6.93
CA LEU A 183 -14.65 -21.29 6.67
C LEU A 183 -14.02 -20.74 7.97
N GLY A 184 -14.75 -20.76 9.09
CA GLY A 184 -14.25 -20.28 10.38
C GLY A 184 -13.81 -18.81 10.30
N LEU A 185 -12.61 -18.49 10.78
CA LEU A 185 -12.01 -17.14 10.75
C LEU A 185 -11.67 -16.63 9.32
N ASN A 186 -11.86 -17.45 8.29
CA ASN A 186 -11.61 -17.09 6.89
C ASN A 186 -12.92 -16.91 6.09
N ASP A 187 -14.03 -16.58 6.77
CA ASP A 187 -15.31 -16.29 6.13
C ASP A 187 -15.19 -15.20 5.07
N TRP A 188 -14.33 -14.20 5.30
CA TRP A 188 -14.11 -13.11 4.37
C TRP A 188 -13.66 -13.59 2.98
N LYS A 189 -12.91 -14.71 2.89
CA LYS A 189 -12.46 -15.28 1.61
C LYS A 189 -13.62 -15.70 0.70
N TYR A 190 -14.78 -16.04 1.28
CA TYR A 190 -15.99 -16.36 0.53
C TYR A 190 -16.38 -15.22 -0.42
N TYR A 191 -16.24 -13.98 0.04
CA TYR A 191 -16.60 -12.77 -0.71
C TYR A 191 -15.57 -12.39 -1.80
N TYR A 192 -14.41 -13.04 -1.83
CA TYR A 192 -13.32 -12.81 -2.80
C TYR A 192 -13.08 -13.98 -3.75
N ARG A 193 -14.04 -14.91 -3.86
CA ARG A 193 -13.95 -16.06 -4.76
C ARG A 193 -13.74 -15.70 -6.24
N ASP A 194 -14.05 -14.46 -6.63
CA ASP A 194 -13.85 -13.90 -7.97
C ASP A 194 -12.58 -13.02 -8.08
N SER A 195 -11.88 -12.75 -6.98
CA SER A 195 -10.67 -11.93 -6.97
C SER A 195 -9.45 -12.75 -7.40
N ALA A 196 -8.79 -12.31 -8.47
CA ALA A 196 -7.54 -12.92 -8.93
C ALA A 196 -6.42 -12.82 -7.88
N ASN A 197 -6.42 -11.76 -7.06
CA ASN A 197 -5.39 -11.54 -6.05
C ASN A 197 -5.55 -12.46 -4.84
N LEU A 198 -6.77 -12.90 -4.51
CA LEU A 198 -6.97 -14.00 -3.54
C LEU A 198 -6.25 -15.27 -4.01
N TYR A 199 -6.44 -15.68 -5.27
CA TYR A 199 -5.81 -16.89 -5.79
C TYR A 199 -4.28 -16.79 -5.82
N LYS A 200 -3.72 -15.62 -6.20
CA LYS A 200 -2.27 -15.39 -6.15
C LYS A 200 -1.73 -15.52 -4.72
N LEU A 201 -2.44 -14.99 -3.74
CA LEU A 201 -2.06 -15.07 -2.32
C LEU A 201 -2.06 -16.54 -1.86
N GLU A 202 -3.12 -17.30 -2.16
CA GLU A 202 -3.22 -18.71 -1.78
C GLU A 202 -2.15 -19.59 -2.44
N ASP A 203 -1.84 -19.33 -3.71
CA ASP A 203 -0.76 -20.01 -4.43
C ASP A 203 0.61 -19.71 -3.83
N LYS A 204 0.86 -18.46 -3.42
CA LYS A 204 2.10 -18.06 -2.72
C LYS A 204 2.25 -18.82 -1.40
N ARG A 205 1.18 -18.87 -0.59
CA ARG A 205 1.17 -19.62 0.69
C ARG A 205 1.39 -21.11 0.50
N ARG A 206 0.80 -21.70 -0.54
CA ARG A 206 0.99 -23.12 -0.87
C ARG A 206 2.47 -23.40 -1.14
N LYS A 207 3.13 -22.55 -1.95
CA LYS A 207 4.57 -22.66 -2.25
C LYS A 207 5.44 -22.48 -1.01
N GLU A 208 5.20 -21.45 -0.19
CA GLU A 208 5.94 -21.22 1.06
C GLU A 208 5.85 -22.41 2.01
N LYS A 209 4.68 -23.05 2.08
CA LYS A 209 4.47 -24.26 2.89
C LYS A 209 5.23 -25.47 2.32
N GLU A 210 5.15 -25.70 1.02
CA GLU A 210 5.88 -26.77 0.33
C GLU A 210 7.40 -26.61 0.51
N GLU A 211 7.92 -25.39 0.43
CA GLU A 211 9.33 -25.06 0.67
C GLU A 211 9.74 -25.34 2.11
N ARG A 212 8.95 -24.88 3.09
CA ARG A 212 9.20 -25.15 4.52
C ARG A 212 9.21 -26.64 4.83
N GLU A 213 8.23 -27.40 4.35
CA GLU A 213 8.19 -28.85 4.53
C GLU A 213 9.37 -29.56 3.86
N ALA A 214 9.85 -29.04 2.72
CA ALA A 214 11.03 -29.58 2.04
C ALA A 214 12.32 -29.28 2.81
N GLU A 215 12.44 -28.11 3.44
CA GLU A 215 13.55 -27.74 4.30
C GLU A 215 13.59 -28.56 5.59
N GLU A 216 12.46 -28.76 6.25
CA GLU A 216 12.31 -29.63 7.43
C GLU A 216 12.76 -31.08 7.10
N LYS A 217 12.26 -31.65 6.00
CA LYS A 217 12.66 -32.99 5.54
C LYS A 217 14.16 -33.10 5.17
N LYS A 218 14.79 -32.01 4.74
CA LYS A 218 16.26 -31.96 4.48
C LYS A 218 17.07 -31.84 5.78
N GLY A 219 16.55 -31.12 6.77
CA GLY A 219 17.12 -31.03 8.12
C GLY A 219 17.16 -32.39 8.83
N ASP A 220 16.06 -33.14 8.78
CA ASP A 220 15.93 -34.45 9.44
C ASP A 220 16.79 -35.56 8.81
N LYS A 221 17.12 -35.45 7.51
CA LYS A 221 18.07 -36.37 6.86
C LYS A 221 19.53 -36.09 7.26
N LYS A 222 19.88 -34.84 7.61
CA LYS A 222 21.22 -34.47 8.06
C LYS A 222 21.49 -34.90 9.52
N SER A 223 20.49 -34.89 10.40
CA SER A 223 20.63 -35.36 11.79
C SER A 223 20.83 -36.88 11.84
N ASN A 224 20.06 -37.65 11.07
CA ASN A 224 20.21 -39.11 10.98
C ASN A 224 21.51 -39.60 10.29
N SER A 225 22.24 -38.72 9.59
CA SER A 225 23.55 -39.03 8.98
C SER A 225 24.72 -38.89 9.96
N LYS A 226 24.56 -38.13 11.05
CA LYS A 226 25.62 -37.92 12.05
C LYS A 226 25.70 -39.05 13.08
N ASP A 227 24.57 -39.68 13.40
CA ASP A 227 24.52 -40.75 14.41
C ASP A 227 24.95 -42.13 13.88
N LYS A 228 25.12 -42.29 12.56
CA LYS A 228 25.61 -43.55 11.96
C LYS A 228 27.13 -43.67 11.83
N HIS A 229 27.91 -42.64 12.22
CA HIS A 229 29.37 -42.66 12.03
C HIS A 229 30.20 -42.92 13.30
N VAL A 230 29.58 -43.34 14.41
CA VAL A 230 30.26 -43.52 15.70
C VAL A 230 30.63 -44.98 16.04
N ASP A 231 30.13 -45.99 15.30
CA ASP A 231 30.30 -47.41 15.71
C ASP A 231 31.31 -48.26 14.91
N GLU A 232 32.06 -47.72 13.94
CA GLU A 232 33.01 -48.52 13.13
C GLU A 232 34.51 -48.33 13.51
N SER A 233 34.83 -47.83 14.70
CA SER A 233 36.24 -47.62 15.12
C SER A 233 36.69 -48.44 16.35
N LYS A 234 36.02 -49.56 16.63
CA LYS A 234 36.51 -50.58 17.59
C LYS A 234 36.44 -51.98 17.00
N SER A 235 37.43 -52.33 16.19
CA SER A 235 37.94 -53.71 16.01
C SER A 235 39.40 -53.65 15.62
#